data_AF-X1JZM8-F1
#
_entry.id   AF-X1JZM8-F1
#
_cell.length_a   1.000
_cell.length_b   1.000
_cell.length_c   1.000
_cell.angle_alpha   90.00
_cell.angle_beta   90.00
_cell.angle_gamma   90.00
#
_symmetry.space_group_name_H-M   'P 1'
#
loop_
_entity.id
_entity.type
_entity.pdbx_description
1 polymer ?
#
loop_
_entity_poly.entity_id
_entity_poly.type
_entity_poly.pdbx_seq_one_letter_code
_entity_poly.pdbx_strand_id
1 'polypeptide(L)'
;MIVPEVVVFVLLGLLGGFTFILVEVAKKWDDLVTFFAFRRYALGAIVGYIYHIGYSTWTLPNSVMCFVSSYMGVHFINALV
;
A
#
# COMPACT_ATOMS: atom_id res chain seq x y z
N MET A 1 8.64 17.89 13.88
CA MET A 1 7.21 17.60 13.59
C MET A 1 7.04 16.10 13.74
N ILE A 2 6.32 15.64 14.77
CA ILE A 2 6.08 14.20 14.99
C ILE A 2 4.98 13.81 14.02
N VAL A 3 5.33 13.14 12.92
CA VAL A 3 4.33 12.61 11.98
C VAL A 3 3.57 11.50 12.70
N PRO A 4 2.22 11.51 12.73
CA PRO A 4 1.46 10.45 13.36
C PRO A 4 1.78 9.09 12.72
N GLU A 5 1.93 8.04 13.52
CA GLU A 5 2.29 6.70 13.02
C GLU A 5 1.31 6.20 11.96
N VAL A 6 0.02 6.45 12.14
CA VAL A 6 -1.01 6.11 11.14
C VAL A 6 -0.73 6.70 9.77
N VAL A 7 -0.19 7.92 9.70
CA VAL A 7 0.17 8.58 8.44
C VAL A 7 1.34 7.86 7.79
N VAL A 8 2.33 7.43 8.59
CA VAL A 8 3.47 6.64 8.10
C VAL A 8 3.00 5.32 7.50
N PHE A 9 2.10 4.60 8.18
CA PHE A 9 1.55 3.34 7.68
C PHE A 9 0.68 3.52 6.43
N VAL A 10 -0.14 4.57 6.36
CA VAL A 10 -0.92 4.88 5.15
C VAL A 10 -0.01 5.21 3.97
N LEU A 11 1.06 5.99 4.20
CA LEU A 11 2.04 6.31 3.16
C LEU A 11 2.83 5.06 2.72
N LEU A 12 3.23 4.20 3.65
CA LEU A 12 3.84 2.91 3.35
C LEU A 12 2.91 2.00 2.55
N GLY A 13 1.62 2.00 2.88
CA GLY A 13 0.63 1.23 2.14
C GLY A 13 0.40 1.76 0.72
N LEU A 14 0.34 3.08 0.57
CA LEU A 14 0.31 3.74 -0.74
C LEU A 14 1.58 3.39 -1.54
N LEU A 15 2.76 3.44 -0.92
CA LEU A 15 4.03 3.03 -1.54
C LEU A 15 4.00 1.58 -1.99
N GLY A 16 3.47 0.64 -1.20
CA GLY A 16 3.31 -0.76 -1.61
C GLY A 16 2.43 -0.91 -2.85
N GLY A 17 1.29 -0.21 -2.89
CA GLY A 17 0.41 -0.16 -4.07
C GLY A 17 1.06 0.50 -5.28
N PHE A 18 1.87 1.53 -5.04
CA PHE A 18 2.65 2.23 -6.07
C PHE A 18 3.72 1.34 -6.68
N THR A 19 4.49 0.64 -5.86
CA THR A 19 5.51 -0.30 -6.32
C THR A 19 4.90 -1.42 -7.16
N PHE A 20 3.70 -1.90 -6.82
CA PHE A 20 3.01 -2.87 -7.67
C PHE A 20 2.76 -2.34 -9.08
N ILE A 21 2.21 -1.12 -9.20
CA ILE A 21 1.96 -0.54 -10.52
C ILE A 21 3.28 -0.35 -11.27
N LEU A 22 4.34 0.12 -10.59
CA LEU A 22 5.65 0.29 -11.22
C LEU A 22 6.27 -1.02 -11.74
N VAL A 23 6.15 -2.10 -10.98
CA VAL A 23 6.83 -3.37 -11.28
C VAL A 23 6.01 -4.23 -12.26
N GLU A 24 4.69 -4.29 -12.09
CA GLU A 24 3.85 -5.30 -12.73
C GLU A 24 2.99 -4.73 -13.88
N VAL A 25 2.78 -3.41 -13.93
CA VAL A 25 1.76 -2.81 -14.81
C VAL A 25 2.33 -1.74 -15.72
N ALA A 26 3.11 -0.81 -15.18
CA ALA A 26 3.56 0.38 -15.89
C ALA A 26 4.56 0.04 -16.99
N LYS A 27 4.22 0.39 -18.22
CA LYS A 27 5.13 0.37 -19.38
C LYS A 27 5.48 1.78 -19.85
N LYS A 28 4.64 2.75 -19.50
CA LYS A 28 4.81 4.18 -19.78
C LYS A 28 4.33 5.00 -18.58
N TRP A 29 4.78 6.25 -18.48
CA TRP A 29 4.42 7.15 -17.38
C TRP A 29 2.91 7.39 -17.27
N ASP A 30 2.19 7.39 -18.39
CA ASP A 30 0.74 7.56 -18.41
C ASP A 30 -0.01 6.43 -17.68
N ASP A 31 0.57 5.23 -17.61
CA ASP A 31 -0.05 4.07 -16.94
C ASP A 31 -0.19 4.31 -15.43
N LEU A 32 0.67 5.16 -14.85
CA LEU A 32 0.67 5.49 -13.43
C LEU A 32 -0.53 6.35 -13.01
N VAL A 33 -1.18 7.04 -13.96
CA VAL A 33 -2.28 7.98 -13.71
C VAL A 33 -3.63 7.41 -14.17
N THR A 34 -3.65 6.15 -14.61
CA THR A 34 -4.89 5.45 -14.98
C THR A 34 -5.80 5.26 -13.77
N PHE A 35 -7.12 5.19 -14.01
CA PHE A 35 -8.08 4.87 -12.94
C PHE A 35 -7.76 3.53 -12.25
N PHE A 36 -7.23 2.57 -13.00
CA PHE A 36 -6.75 1.31 -12.45
C PHE A 36 -5.61 1.53 -11.43
N ALA A 37 -4.61 2.32 -11.79
CA ALA A 37 -3.51 2.66 -10.89
C ALA A 37 -4.00 3.43 -9.65
N PHE A 38 -4.88 4.43 -9.84
CA PHE A 38 -5.49 5.15 -8.73
C PHE A 38 -6.24 4.23 -7.76
N ARG A 39 -7.07 3.30 -8.28
CA ARG A 39 -7.78 2.31 -7.46
C ARG A 39 -6.79 1.46 -6.67
N ARG A 40 -5.66 1.05 -7.27
CA ARG A 40 -4.62 0.29 -6.59
C ARG A 40 -3.94 1.10 -5.48
N TYR A 41 -3.62 2.37 -5.72
CA TYR A 41 -3.03 3.24 -4.70
C TYR A 41 -3.96 3.46 -3.51
N ALA A 42 -5.25 3.71 -3.79
CA ALA A 42 -6.27 3.87 -2.77
C ALA A 42 -6.44 2.60 -1.92
N LEU A 43 -6.52 1.42 -2.56
CA LEU A 43 -6.60 0.15 -1.84
C LEU A 43 -5.32 -0.15 -1.04
N GLY A 44 -4.14 0.15 -1.59
CA GLY A 44 -2.87 0.03 -0.86
C GLY A 44 -2.84 0.91 0.40
N ALA A 45 -3.30 2.16 0.31
CA ALA A 45 -3.43 3.07 1.44
C ALA A 45 -4.40 2.54 2.52
N ILE A 46 -5.54 1.97 2.10
CA ILE A 46 -6.50 1.33 3.02
C ILE A 46 -5.87 0.12 3.71
N VAL A 47 -5.12 -0.71 2.99
CA VAL A 47 -4.41 -1.86 3.59
C VAL A 47 -3.38 -1.39 4.61
N GLY A 48 -2.63 -0.31 4.33
CA GLY A 48 -1.71 0.29 5.29
C GLY A 48 -2.42 0.79 6.56
N TYR A 49 -3.60 1.42 6.42
CA TYR A 49 -4.43 1.80 7.57
C TYR A 49 -4.89 0.57 8.38
N ILE A 50 -5.36 -0.49 7.72
CA ILE A 50 -5.78 -1.73 8.37
C ILE A 50 -4.60 -2.38 9.10
N TYR A 51 -3.41 -2.38 8.49
CA TYR A 51 -2.19 -2.89 9.12
C TYR A 51 -1.87 -2.15 10.41
N HIS A 52 -2.01 -0.82 10.44
CA HIS A 52 -1.82 -0.01 11.65
C HIS A 52 -2.82 -0.33 12.79
N ILE A 53 -3.95 -0.99 12.54
CA ILE A 53 -4.83 -1.42 13.62
C ILE A 53 -4.26 -2.67 14.32
N GLY A 54 -3.54 -3.51 13.57
CA GLY A 54 -3.01 -4.79 14.05
C GLY A 54 -1.50 -4.83 14.27
N TYR A 55 -0.79 -3.72 14.08
CA TYR A 55 0.67 -3.69 14.20
C TYR A 55 1.14 -3.89 15.65
N SER A 56 2.31 -4.49 15.79
CA SER A 56 2.98 -4.70 17.08
C SER A 56 3.91 -3.53 17.44
N THR A 57 4.55 -3.55 18.61
CA THR A 57 5.52 -2.51 19.03
C THR A 57 6.81 -2.46 18.20
N TRP A 58 6.96 -3.34 17.20
CA TRP A 58 8.19 -3.50 16.41
C TRP A 58 8.17 -2.61 15.18
N THR A 59 8.92 -1.50 15.19
CA THR A 59 8.87 -0.51 14.11
C THR A 59 9.33 -1.05 12.75
N LEU A 60 10.58 -1.55 12.65
CA LEU A 60 11.15 -1.95 11.36
C LEU A 60 10.45 -3.15 10.70
N PRO A 61 10.17 -4.27 11.39
CA PRO A 61 9.40 -5.38 10.81
C PRO A 61 8.01 -4.95 10.35
N ASN A 62 7.32 -4.07 11.10
CA ASN A 62 6.00 -3.60 10.72
C ASN A 62 6.00 -2.72 9.49
N SER A 63 7.02 -1.87 9.30
CA SER A 63 7.13 -1.07 8.09
C SER A 63 7.31 -1.94 6.84
N VAL A 64 8.15 -2.97 6.92
CA VAL A 64 8.37 -3.93 5.82
C VAL A 64 7.10 -4.72 5.54
N MET A 65 6.46 -5.25 6.58
CA MET A 65 5.24 -6.04 6.44
C MET A 65 4.07 -5.20 5.95
N CYS A 66 3.90 -3.96 6.42
CA CYS A 66 2.89 -3.03 5.91
C CYS A 66 3.06 -2.79 4.40
N PHE A 67 4.30 -2.60 3.95
CA PHE A 67 4.61 -2.42 2.54
C PHE A 67 4.25 -3.67 1.72
N VAL A 68 4.70 -4.85 2.16
CA VAL A 68 4.44 -6.14 1.48
C VAL A 68 2.95 -6.47 1.48
N SER A 69 2.28 -6.29 2.61
CA SER A 69 0.84 -6.47 2.76
C SER A 69 0.07 -5.56 1.82
N SER A 70 0.53 -4.33 1.57
CA SER A 70 -0.15 -3.41 0.66
C SER A 70 0.14 -3.69 -0.82
N TYR A 71 1.35 -4.19 -1.13
CA TYR A 71 1.70 -4.70 -2.47
C TYR A 71 0.79 -5.86 -2.91
N MET A 72 0.55 -6.80 -1.99
CA MET A 72 -0.27 -8.01 -2.22
C MET A 72 -1.76 -7.85 -1.87
N GLY A 73 -2.09 -6.99 -0.92
CA GLY A 73 -3.41 -6.92 -0.29
C GLY A 73 -4.53 -6.57 -1.26
N VAL A 74 -4.22 -5.80 -2.30
CA VAL A 74 -5.19 -5.52 -3.37
C VAL A 74 -5.59 -6.79 -4.14
N HIS A 75 -4.67 -7.74 -4.35
CA HIS A 75 -5.03 -9.04 -4.94
C HIS A 75 -5.89 -9.86 -4.01
N PHE A 76 -5.57 -9.86 -2.72
CA PHE A 76 -6.37 -10.56 -1.72
C PHE A 76 -7.81 -10.04 -1.69
N ILE A 77 -8.01 -8.72 -1.68
CA ILE A 77 -9.34 -8.11 -1.73
C ILE A 77 -10.08 -8.48 -3.03
N ASN A 78 -9.39 -8.41 -4.18
CA ASN A 78 -9.98 -8.79 -5.46
C ASN A 78 -10.24 -10.29 -5.62
N ALA A 79 -9.65 -11.15 -4.77
CA ALA A 79 -9.93 -12.58 -4.77
C ALA A 79 -11.14 -12.94 -3.90
N LEU A 80 -11.54 -12.05 -2.98
CA LEU A 80 -12.70 -12.22 -2.11
C LEU A 80 -14.01 -11.74 -2.75
N VAL A 81 -13.93 -10.88 -3.76
CA VAL A 81 -15.06 -10.26 -4.47
C VAL A 81 -15.03 -10.70 -5.93
#